data_AF-A0A7K4FBT5-F1
#
_entry.id   AF-A0A7K4FBT5-F1
#
_cell.length_a   1.000
_cell.length_b   1.000
_cell.length_c   1.000
_cell.angle_alpha   90.00
_cell.angle_beta   90.00
_cell.angle_gamma   90.00
#
_symmetry.space_group_name_H-M   'P 1'
#
loop_
_entity.id
_entity.type
_entity.pdbx_description
1 polymer ?
#
loop_
_entity_poly.entity_id
_entity_poly.type
_entity_poly.pdbx_seq_one_letter_code
_entity_poly.pdbx_strand_id
1 'polypeptide(L)' 'MRIDSCRKCGIELEVNKKCDVCRKVNQFFCHRCGFTTDEQIHTECSIQRANYSIQNAAVV' A
#
# COMPACT_ATOMS: atom_id res chain seq x y z
N MET A 1 -16.35 -0.25 -7.78
CA MET A 1 -15.06 -0.64 -7.16
C MET A 1 -14.32 -1.46 -8.21
N ARG A 2 -13.18 -0.99 -8.75
CA ARG A 2 -12.40 -1.80 -9.69
C ARG A 2 -11.79 -2.95 -8.89
N ILE A 3 -12.14 -4.17 -9.26
CA ILE A 3 -11.55 -5.38 -8.72
C ILE A 3 -10.28 -5.62 -9.55
N ASP A 4 -9.11 -5.58 -8.91
CA ASP A 4 -7.86 -5.91 -9.60
C ASP A 4 -7.73 -7.44 -9.69
N SER A 5 -7.34 -7.91 -10.88
CA SER A 5 -7.13 -9.34 -11.16
C SER A 5 -5.66 -9.68 -11.15
N CYS A 6 -5.33 -10.86 -10.62
CA CYS A 6 -3.97 -11.38 -10.59
C CYS A 6 -3.45 -11.56 -12.02
N ARG A 7 -2.35 -10.88 -12.35
CA ARG A 7 -1.75 -10.95 -13.69
C ARG A 7 -1.25 -12.35 -14.10
N LYS A 8 -1.06 -13.26 -13.13
CA LYS A 8 -0.61 -14.64 -13.38
C LYS A 8 -1.75 -15.60 -13.67
N CYS A 9 -2.87 -15.48 -12.94
CA CYS A 9 -3.94 -16.48 -12.97
C CYS A 9 -5.34 -15.91 -13.21
N GLY A 10 -5.48 -14.59 -13.41
CA GLY A 10 -6.73 -13.92 -13.75
C GLY A 10 -7.76 -13.81 -12.63
N ILE A 11 -7.52 -14.46 -11.49
CA ILE A 11 -8.45 -14.42 -10.35
C ILE A 11 -8.40 -13.08 -9.61
N GLU A 12 -9.46 -12.78 -8.88
CA GLU A 12 -9.55 -11.61 -8.02
C GLU A 12 -8.42 -11.56 -6.98
N LEU A 13 -7.88 -10.36 -6.77
CA LEU A 13 -6.91 -10.08 -5.73
C LEU A 13 -7.62 -9.54 -4.48
N GLU A 14 -7.19 -10.02 -3.30
CA GLU A 14 -7.68 -9.56 -2.01
C GLU A 14 -6.77 -8.50 -1.39
N VAL A 15 -7.31 -7.70 -0.47
CA VAL A 15 -6.56 -6.66 0.25
C VAL A 15 -5.55 -7.30 1.18
N ASN A 16 -4.27 -7.03 0.97
CA ASN A 16 -3.19 -7.52 1.85
C ASN A 16 -2.77 -6.47 2.88
N LYS A 17 -2.60 -5.21 2.43
CA LYS A 17 -2.19 -4.10 3.30
C LYS A 17 -2.92 -2.81 2.97
N LYS A 18 -2.96 -1.93 3.97
CA LYS A 18 -3.47 -0.57 3.88
C LYS A 18 -2.37 0.39 4.31
N CYS A 19 -2.32 1.55 3.66
CA CYS A 19 -1.43 2.65 4.03
C CYS A 19 -1.72 3.11 5.47
N ASP A 20 -0.69 3.24 6.30
CA ASP A 20 -0.87 3.66 7.70
C ASP A 20 -1.35 5.11 7.86
N VAL A 21 -1.08 5.95 6.86
CA VAL A 21 -1.42 7.38 6.86
C VAL A 21 -2.87 7.61 6.46
N CYS A 22 -3.28 7.14 5.27
CA CYS A 22 -4.62 7.42 4.73
C CYS A 22 -5.58 6.23 4.81
N ARG A 23 -5.14 5.07 5.33
CA ARG A 23 -5.91 3.81 5.44
C ARG A 23 -6.47 3.25 4.13
N LYS A 24 -6.11 3.82 2.98
CA LYS A 24 -6.42 3.28 1.65
C LYS A 24 -5.55 2.04 1.39
N VAL A 25 -6.10 1.10 0.64
CA VAL A 25 -5.40 -0.13 0.22
C VAL A 25 -4.15 0.27 -0.56
N ASN A 26 -3.02 -0.37 -0.24
CA ASN A 26 -1.76 -0.13 -0.94
C ASN A 26 -1.06 -1.42 -1.38
N GLN A 27 -1.60 -2.59 -1.05
CA GLN A 27 -1.07 -3.87 -1.51
C GLN A 27 -2.17 -4.91 -1.59
N PHE A 28 -2.06 -5.81 -2.58
CA PHE A 28 -2.99 -6.90 -2.79
C PHE A 28 -2.30 -8.26 -2.83
N PHE A 29 -3.06 -9.32 -2.57
CA PHE A 29 -2.60 -10.70 -2.54
C PHE A 29 -3.51 -11.64 -3.34
N CYS A 30 -2.90 -12.61 -4.02
CA CYS A 30 -3.58 -13.67 -4.74
C CYS A 30 -3.48 -14.98 -3.95
N HIS A 31 -4.59 -15.43 -3.35
CA HIS A 31 -4.63 -16.69 -2.59
C HIS A 31 -4.33 -17.94 -3.42
N ARG A 32 -4.62 -17.92 -4.73
CA ARG A 32 -4.36 -19.06 -5.62
C ARG A 32 -2.90 -19.18 -6.03
N CYS A 33 -2.27 -18.06 -6.34
CA CYS A 33 -0.92 -18.03 -6.90
C CYS A 33 0.16 -17.72 -5.85
N GLY A 34 -0.24 -17.37 -4.61
CA GLY A 34 0.68 -16.90 -3.57
C GLY A 34 1.38 -15.59 -3.94
N PHE A 35 0.87 -14.88 -4.94
CA PHE A 35 1.49 -13.68 -5.48
C PHE A 35 1.01 -12.44 -4.72
N THR A 36 1.94 -11.63 -4.24
CA THR A 36 1.68 -10.33 -3.64
C THR A 36 2.11 -9.23 -4.61
N THR A 37 1.27 -8.21 -4.79
CA THR A 37 1.65 -7.04 -5.59
C THR A 37 2.73 -6.23 -4.87
N ASP A 38 3.47 -5.41 -5.62
CA ASP A 38 4.31 -4.39 -5.00
C ASP A 38 3.46 -3.45 -4.13
N GLU A 39 4.05 -2.97 -3.04
CA GLU A 39 3.41 -1.98 -2.18
C GLU A 39 3.39 -0.62 -2.88
N GLN A 40 2.20 -0.09 -3.09
CA GLN A 40 2.00 1.22 -3.70
C GLN A 40 2.25 2.33 -2.69
N ILE A 41 3.07 3.30 -3.08
CA ILE A 41 3.31 4.49 -2.26
C ILE A 41 2.36 5.58 -2.73
N HIS A 42 1.46 6.02 -1.86
CA HIS A 42 0.66 7.21 -2.12
C HIS A 42 1.54 8.44 -1.91
N THR A 43 1.86 9.16 -2.99
CA THR A 43 2.79 10.30 -2.97
C THR A 43 2.45 11.32 -1.87
N GLU A 44 1.18 11.65 -1.72
CA GLU A 44 0.68 12.54 -0.67
C GLU A 44 1.00 12.02 0.75
N CYS A 45 0.84 10.72 0.98
CA CYS A 45 1.16 10.09 2.26
C CYS A 45 2.67 10.02 2.53
N SER A 46 3.48 9.87 1.48
CA SER A 46 4.94 9.87 1.59
C SER A 46 5.45 11.21 2.12
N ILE A 47 4.89 12.33 1.61
CA ILE A 47 5.21 13.68 2.06
C ILE A 47 4.80 13.87 3.53
N GLN A 48 3.61 13.44 3.92
CA GLN A 48 3.15 13.53 5.32
C GLN A 48 4.06 12.76 6.28
N ARG A 49 4.53 11.56 5.88
CA ARG A 49 5.46 10.77 6.67
C ARG A 49 6.81 11.47 6.83
N ALA A 50 7.34 12.07 5.76
CA ALA A 50 8.59 12.82 5.79
C ALA A 50 8.49 14.06 6.69
N ASN A 51 7.39 14.80 6.63
CA ASN A 51 7.16 15.97 7.48
C ASN A 51 7.09 15.60 8.98
N TYR A 52 6.49 14.45 9.31
CA TYR A 52 6.46 13.95 10.68
C TYR A 52 7.86 13.63 11.22
N SER A 53 8.75 13.11 10.37
CA SER A 53 10.15 12.84 10.72
C SER A 53 10.95 14.12 10.96
N ILE A 54 10.69 15.17 10.17
CA ILE A 54 11.40 16.46 10.29
C ILE A 54 10.98 17.21 11.56
N GLN A 55 9.71 17.13 11.96
CA GLN A 55 9.22 17.76 13.20
C GLN A 55 9.84 17.15 14.48
N ASN A 56 10.27 15.89 14.44
CA ASN A 56 10.91 15.23 15.58
C ASN A 56 12.45 15.34 15.60
N ALA A 57 13.08 15.86 14.53
CA ALA A 57 14.53 16.08 14.47
C ALA A 57 14.96 17.46 15.01
N ALA A 58 14.01 18.37 15.28
CA ALA A 58 14.28 19.70 15.80
C ALA A 58 14.24 19.79 17.34
N VAL A 59 14.09 18.67 18.04
CA VAL A 59 14.10 18.56 19.51
C VAL A 59 15.15 17.53 19.94
N VAL A 60 16.41 17.77 19.59
CA VAL A 60 17.59 17.19 20.27
C VAL A 60 18.67 18.25 20.31
#